data_AF-A0A254RLE4-F1
#
_entry.id   AF-A0A254RLE4-F1
#
_cell.length_a   1.000
_cell.length_b   1.000
_cell.length_c   1.000
_cell.angle_alpha   90.00
_cell.angle_beta   90.00
_cell.angle_gamma   90.00
#
_symmetry.space_group_name_H-M   'P 1'
#
loop_
_entity.id
_entity.type
_entity.pdbx_description
1 polymer ?
#
loop_
_entity_poly.entity_id
_entity_poly.type
_entity_poly.pdbx_seq_one_letter_code
_entity_poly.pdbx_strand_id
1 'polypeptide(L)'
;MQFKELISPDKLVSVVQAKAEELLAAITTIDKRLRKSIEGRLRMARRKKLVHYFHVKSPADIVGDYIPQSDVATIKALAQKDYDKCALKELQRELFIVDKFLKEYQPERLNAVYSNLAPERQHFVQSVHLPDEEYAEQWLAVKYSGKGMAADAPLLETSRGERVRSKSEVIIADTLDRLKIPYRYEFPHQLKVRRNSRGRGVAAAIDPAGAALRNPQVNPPDDIRMQSRQPENFCRQGDGSRNLQGSPSENFCRQGNSRKHDSSRRTVAFHPDFTYLNLRTRREFIWEHFGRMDDSEYIAETLGKFETYIANGIFPGETLIFTMENQERPLNPATVEALARKYLL
;
A
#
# COMPACT_ATOMS: atom_id res chain seq x y z
N MET A 1 -16.04 3.11 12.62
CA MET A 1 -14.66 3.23 12.09
C MET A 1 -14.55 2.21 10.96
N GLN A 2 -14.49 2.63 9.69
CA GLN A 2 -14.46 1.68 8.57
C GLN A 2 -13.09 1.00 8.49
N PHE A 3 -13.08 -0.31 8.26
CA PHE A 3 -11.86 -1.09 8.08
C PHE A 3 -11.13 -0.61 6.81
N LYS A 4 -9.92 -0.06 6.95
CA LYS A 4 -9.09 0.38 5.82
C LYS A 4 -8.17 -0.77 5.42
N GLU A 5 -8.46 -1.41 4.29
CA GLU A 5 -7.60 -2.43 3.72
C GLU A 5 -6.38 -1.79 3.04
N LEU A 6 -5.20 -2.02 3.61
CA LEU A 6 -3.93 -1.54 3.04
C LEU A 6 -3.47 -2.38 1.85
N ILE A 7 -3.81 -3.67 1.87
CA ILE A 7 -3.51 -4.65 0.83
C ILE A 7 -4.82 -5.34 0.52
N SER A 8 -5.26 -5.31 -0.75
CA SER A 8 -6.47 -6.00 -1.14
C SER A 8 -6.33 -7.51 -0.94
N PRO A 9 -7.41 -8.24 -0.64
CA PRO A 9 -7.35 -9.67 -0.44
C PRO A 9 -6.76 -10.42 -1.65
N ASP A 10 -7.13 -10.04 -2.87
CA ASP A 10 -6.56 -10.61 -4.10
C ASP A 10 -5.04 -10.36 -4.20
N LYS A 11 -4.59 -9.16 -3.82
CA LYS A 11 -3.17 -8.82 -3.85
C LYS A 11 -2.41 -9.64 -2.81
N LEU A 12 -2.98 -9.83 -1.62
CA LEU A 12 -2.38 -10.64 -0.57
C LEU A 12 -2.29 -12.10 -1.01
N VAL A 13 -3.38 -12.67 -1.54
CA VAL A 13 -3.42 -14.05 -2.05
C VAL A 13 -2.39 -14.24 -3.16
N SER A 14 -2.34 -13.35 -4.15
CA SER A 14 -1.37 -13.45 -5.26
C SER A 14 0.09 -13.34 -4.79
N VAL A 15 0.40 -12.47 -3.83
CA VAL A 15 1.75 -12.35 -3.26
C VAL A 15 2.14 -13.62 -2.49
N VAL A 16 1.22 -14.16 -1.69
CA VAL A 16 1.45 -15.37 -0.91
C VAL A 16 1.58 -16.60 -1.83
N GLN A 17 0.80 -16.66 -2.91
CA GLN A 17 0.90 -17.71 -3.92
C GLN A 17 2.25 -17.65 -4.66
N ALA A 18 2.71 -16.46 -5.04
CA ALA A 18 4.04 -16.30 -5.62
C ALA A 18 5.15 -16.77 -4.66
N LYS A 19 4.99 -16.54 -3.35
CA LYS A 19 5.91 -17.07 -2.34
C LYS A 19 5.87 -18.60 -2.26
N ALA A 20 4.69 -19.21 -2.38
CA ALA A 20 4.55 -20.67 -2.41
C ALA A 20 5.30 -21.29 -3.60
N GLU A 21 5.19 -20.67 -4.79
CA GLU A 21 5.89 -21.09 -6.00
C GLU A 21 7.42 -20.98 -5.85
N GLU A 22 7.91 -19.89 -5.25
CA GLU A 22 9.33 -19.71 -4.93
C GLU A 22 9.85 -20.83 -4.02
N LEU A 23 9.11 -21.14 -2.95
CA LEU A 23 9.46 -22.20 -2.01
C LEU A 23 9.46 -23.59 -2.68
N LEU A 24 8.45 -23.89 -3.50
CA LEU A 24 8.39 -25.13 -4.28
C LEU A 24 9.57 -25.27 -5.24
N ALA A 25 9.98 -24.19 -5.90
CA ALA A 25 11.14 -24.18 -6.78
C ALA A 25 12.45 -24.44 -6.00
N ALA A 26 12.60 -23.83 -4.82
CA ALA A 26 13.74 -24.05 -3.93
C ALA A 26 13.81 -25.50 -3.43
N ILE A 27 12.68 -26.05 -2.97
CA ILE A 27 12.53 -27.45 -2.55
C ILE A 27 12.91 -28.39 -3.68
N THR A 28 12.36 -28.19 -4.87
CA THR A 28 12.65 -29.02 -6.06
C THR A 28 14.15 -29.00 -6.41
N THR A 29 14.79 -27.84 -6.27
CA THR A 29 16.22 -27.68 -6.52
C THR A 29 17.06 -28.45 -5.50
N ILE A 30 16.69 -28.36 -4.21
CA ILE A 30 17.34 -29.11 -3.14
C ILE A 30 17.14 -30.62 -3.31
N ASP A 31 15.92 -31.07 -3.62
CA ASP A 31 15.63 -32.48 -3.86
C ASP A 31 16.45 -33.05 -5.02
N LYS A 32 16.58 -32.30 -6.12
CA LYS A 32 17.45 -32.70 -7.26
C LYS A 32 18.91 -32.84 -6.85
N ARG A 33 19.42 -31.95 -5.98
CA ARG A 33 20.78 -32.04 -5.44
C ARG A 33 20.94 -33.25 -4.51
N LEU A 34 19.97 -33.49 -3.62
CA LEU A 34 19.98 -34.63 -2.71
C LEU A 34 19.91 -35.98 -3.44
N ARG A 35 19.15 -36.09 -4.55
CA ARG A 35 19.10 -37.30 -5.38
C ARG A 35 20.42 -37.64 -6.07
N LYS A 36 21.24 -36.63 -6.39
CA LYS A 36 22.58 -36.80 -6.99
C LYS A 36 23.71 -36.85 -5.95
N SER A 37 23.36 -36.78 -4.66
CA SER A 37 24.32 -36.64 -3.58
C SER A 37 24.95 -37.98 -3.17
N ILE A 38 26.18 -37.91 -2.66
CA ILE A 38 26.91 -39.05 -2.13
C ILE A 38 26.19 -39.61 -0.89
N GLU A 39 26.13 -40.92 -0.73
CA GLU A 39 25.53 -41.58 0.44
C GLU A 39 26.31 -41.28 1.74
N GLY A 40 25.70 -41.52 2.91
CA GLY A 40 26.33 -41.24 4.21
C GLY A 40 26.19 -39.80 4.73
N ARG A 41 26.98 -39.46 5.77
CA ARG A 41 27.06 -38.14 6.43
C ARG A 41 28.50 -37.72 6.71
N LEU A 42 28.74 -36.42 6.86
CA LEU A 42 30.05 -35.91 7.28
C LEU A 42 30.17 -35.94 8.81
N ARG A 43 31.21 -36.55 9.34
CA ARG A 43 31.61 -36.42 10.74
C ARG A 43 32.90 -35.61 10.83
N MET A 44 32.92 -34.60 11.69
CA MET A 44 34.11 -33.79 11.95
C MET A 44 34.58 -34.01 13.39
N ALA A 45 35.87 -34.30 13.56
CA ALA A 45 36.49 -34.40 14.89
C ALA A 45 37.64 -33.40 15.02
N ARG A 46 37.65 -32.64 16.13
CA ARG A 46 38.73 -31.70 16.43
C ARG A 46 39.72 -32.35 17.39
N ARG A 47 41.01 -32.36 17.03
CA ARG A 47 42.11 -32.73 17.92
C ARG A 47 43.15 -31.62 17.88
N LYS A 48 43.41 -31.00 19.04
CA LYS A 48 44.26 -29.80 19.16
C LYS A 48 43.78 -28.69 18.20
N LYS A 49 44.62 -28.27 17.24
CA LYS A 49 44.31 -27.23 16.23
C LYS A 49 43.86 -27.79 14.88
N LEU A 50 43.73 -29.11 14.73
CA LEU A 50 43.44 -29.77 13.44
C LEU A 50 42.03 -30.38 13.43
N VAL A 51 41.36 -30.23 12.28
CA VAL A 51 40.06 -30.84 11.99
C VAL A 51 40.28 -32.08 11.14
N HIS A 52 39.77 -33.20 11.59
CA HIS A 52 39.76 -34.47 10.87
C HIS A 52 38.34 -34.73 10.35
N TYR A 53 38.23 -35.19 9.11
CA TYR A 53 36.98 -35.44 8.42
C TYR A 53 36.78 -36.95 8.26
N PHE A 54 35.55 -37.42 8.44
CA PHE A 54 35.19 -38.83 8.32
C PHE A 54 33.90 -38.98 7.52
N HIS A 55 33.86 -39.96 6.63
CA HIS A 55 32.69 -40.36 5.84
C HIS A 55 31.99 -41.51 6.54
N VAL A 56 30.82 -41.25 7.11
CA VAL A 56 30.02 -42.29 7.77
C VAL A 56 28.97 -42.81 6.79
N LYS A 57 29.16 -44.03 6.27
CA LYS A 57 28.32 -44.63 5.22
C LYS A 57 27.03 -45.27 5.75
N SER A 58 27.06 -45.80 6.97
CA SER A 58 25.92 -46.47 7.62
C SER A 58 25.59 -45.84 8.97
N PRO A 59 24.31 -45.79 9.40
CA PRO A 59 23.94 -45.40 10.75
C PRO A 59 24.56 -46.27 11.85
N ALA A 60 24.89 -47.53 11.55
CA ALA A 60 25.54 -48.47 12.47
C ALA A 60 27.06 -48.24 12.58
N ASP A 61 27.66 -47.56 11.60
CA ASP A 61 29.07 -47.19 11.64
C ASP A 61 29.23 -45.89 12.45
N ILE A 62 29.82 -46.04 13.63
CA ILE A 62 30.05 -44.92 14.54
C ILE A 62 31.31 -44.16 14.13
N VAL A 63 32.31 -44.82 13.55
CA VAL A 63 33.66 -44.27 13.35
C VAL A 63 33.78 -43.55 12.00
N GLY A 64 33.33 -44.18 10.91
CA GLY A 64 33.45 -43.66 9.55
C GLY A 64 34.86 -43.76 8.96
N ASP A 65 34.94 -43.70 7.63
CA ASP A 65 36.19 -43.74 6.88
C ASP A 65 36.88 -42.37 6.92
N TYR A 66 38.18 -42.32 7.21
CA TYR A 66 38.93 -41.05 7.24
C TYR A 66 39.02 -40.42 5.84
N ILE A 67 38.71 -39.12 5.76
CA ILE A 67 38.84 -38.31 4.54
C ILE A 67 40.04 -37.36 4.70
N PRO A 68 41.06 -37.44 3.83
CA PRO A 68 42.18 -36.51 3.83
C PRO A 68 41.73 -35.07 3.56
N GLN A 69 42.41 -34.08 4.16
CA GLN A 69 42.10 -32.66 3.93
C GLN A 69 42.28 -32.21 2.47
N SER A 70 43.08 -32.94 1.69
CA SER A 70 43.26 -32.70 0.25
C SER A 70 42.04 -33.10 -0.57
N ASP A 71 41.19 -34.01 -0.08
CA ASP A 71 39.94 -34.39 -0.75
C ASP A 71 38.80 -33.43 -0.36
N VAL A 72 38.96 -32.18 -0.80
CA VAL A 72 37.99 -31.10 -0.57
C VAL A 72 36.67 -31.38 -1.28
N ALA A 73 36.68 -32.15 -2.38
CA ALA A 73 35.48 -32.47 -3.15
C ALA A 73 34.50 -33.32 -2.34
N THR A 74 34.98 -34.41 -1.73
CA THR A 74 34.14 -35.28 -0.89
C THR A 74 33.65 -34.55 0.37
N ILE A 75 34.51 -33.74 1.00
CA ILE A 75 34.15 -32.94 2.18
C ILE A 75 33.01 -31.97 1.84
N LYS A 76 33.14 -31.21 0.73
CA LYS A 76 32.12 -30.26 0.28
C LYS A 76 30.81 -30.96 -0.07
N ALA A 77 30.87 -32.10 -0.76
CA ALA A 77 29.67 -32.83 -1.17
C ALA A 77 28.88 -33.36 0.05
N LEU A 78 29.56 -33.92 1.05
CA LEU A 78 28.90 -34.39 2.27
C LEU A 78 28.39 -33.23 3.14
N ALA A 79 29.16 -32.14 3.27
CA ALA A 79 28.72 -30.95 4.00
C ALA A 79 27.48 -30.31 3.35
N GLN A 80 27.47 -30.18 2.02
CA GLN A 80 26.34 -29.63 1.27
C GLN A 80 25.09 -30.49 1.45
N LYS A 81 25.24 -31.81 1.46
CA LYS A 81 24.11 -32.73 1.72
C LYS A 81 23.48 -32.53 3.09
N ASP A 82 24.30 -32.42 4.13
CA ASP A 82 23.81 -32.25 5.50
C ASP A 82 23.10 -30.89 5.66
N TYR A 83 23.64 -29.84 5.02
CA TYR A 83 22.96 -28.55 4.90
C TYR A 83 21.63 -28.67 4.14
N ASP A 84 21.64 -29.26 2.95
CA ASP A 84 20.47 -29.40 2.08
C ASP A 84 19.34 -30.17 2.78
N LYS A 85 19.65 -31.20 3.57
CA LYS A 85 18.66 -31.91 4.41
C LYS A 85 18.02 -31.01 5.47
N CYS A 86 18.80 -30.14 6.11
CA CYS A 86 18.28 -29.23 7.12
C CYS A 86 17.44 -28.12 6.46
N ALA A 87 17.96 -27.53 5.38
CA ALA A 87 17.28 -26.51 4.60
C ALA A 87 15.95 -27.02 4.03
N LEU A 88 15.91 -28.25 3.51
CA LEU A 88 14.69 -28.87 2.98
C LEU A 88 13.58 -28.93 4.04
N LYS A 89 13.92 -29.32 5.27
CA LYS A 89 12.94 -29.39 6.37
C LYS A 89 12.36 -28.02 6.71
N GLU A 90 13.20 -26.99 6.78
CA GLU A 90 12.72 -25.64 7.06
C GLU A 90 11.87 -25.08 5.91
N LEU A 91 12.28 -25.28 4.66
CA LEU A 91 11.49 -24.86 3.50
C LEU A 91 10.14 -25.58 3.42
N GLN A 92 10.10 -26.87 3.73
CA GLN A 92 8.84 -27.63 3.80
C GLN A 92 7.91 -27.12 4.90
N ARG A 93 8.46 -26.71 6.05
CA ARG A 93 7.68 -26.08 7.12
C ARG A 93 7.12 -24.73 6.70
N GLU A 94 7.94 -23.90 6.04
CA GLU A 94 7.51 -22.59 5.52
C GLU A 94 6.39 -22.76 4.49
N LEU A 95 6.56 -23.68 3.55
CA LEU A 95 5.53 -24.00 2.56
C LEU A 95 4.23 -24.47 3.21
N PHE A 96 4.31 -25.32 4.24
CA PHE A 96 3.13 -25.76 4.98
C PHE A 96 2.35 -24.60 5.61
N ILE A 97 3.04 -23.60 6.18
CA ILE A 97 2.41 -22.42 6.77
C ILE A 97 1.72 -21.59 5.68
N VAL A 98 2.41 -21.38 4.55
CA VAL A 98 1.90 -20.64 3.40
C VAL A 98 0.67 -21.32 2.80
N ASP A 99 0.72 -22.62 2.55
CA ASP A 99 -0.40 -23.41 2.03
C ASP A 99 -1.59 -23.42 2.99
N LYS A 100 -1.31 -23.48 4.30
CA LYS A 100 -2.36 -23.38 5.32
C LYS A 100 -3.05 -22.01 5.27
N PHE A 101 -2.27 -20.92 5.17
CA PHE A 101 -2.81 -19.58 5.00
C PHE A 101 -3.72 -19.50 3.76
N LEU A 102 -3.25 -19.97 2.60
CA LEU A 102 -4.02 -19.92 1.35
C LEU A 102 -5.34 -20.72 1.44
N LYS A 103 -5.38 -21.80 2.23
CA LYS A 103 -6.60 -22.60 2.45
C LYS A 103 -7.59 -21.94 3.42
N GLU A 104 -7.08 -21.32 4.48
CA GLU A 104 -7.90 -20.80 5.58
C GLU A 104 -8.33 -19.34 5.38
N TYR A 105 -7.57 -18.57 4.61
CA TYR A 105 -7.83 -17.15 4.36
C TYR A 105 -9.05 -16.97 3.45
N GLN A 106 -10.18 -16.57 4.03
CA GLN A 106 -11.45 -16.35 3.33
C GLN A 106 -11.98 -14.94 3.64
N PRO A 107 -11.58 -13.91 2.87
CA PRO A 107 -11.96 -12.51 3.11
C PRO A 107 -13.49 -12.31 3.03
N GLU A 108 -14.18 -13.04 2.14
CA GLU A 108 -15.63 -12.96 1.96
C GLU A 108 -16.46 -13.34 3.19
N ARG A 109 -15.88 -14.08 4.14
CA ARG A 109 -16.60 -14.43 5.37
C ARG A 109 -17.00 -13.20 6.17
N LEU A 110 -16.23 -12.11 6.09
CA LEU A 110 -16.57 -10.88 6.79
C LEU A 110 -17.81 -10.21 6.19
N ASN A 111 -17.93 -10.23 4.85
CA ASN A 111 -19.13 -9.77 4.13
C ASN A 111 -20.37 -10.56 4.57
N ALA A 112 -20.23 -11.88 4.65
CA ALA A 112 -21.31 -12.77 5.05
C ALA A 112 -21.87 -12.46 6.46
N VAL A 113 -21.08 -11.88 7.37
CA VAL A 113 -21.57 -11.50 8.70
C VAL A 113 -22.67 -10.44 8.59
N TYR A 114 -22.53 -9.46 7.71
CA TYR A 114 -23.53 -8.43 7.49
C TYR A 114 -24.68 -8.94 6.62
N SER A 115 -24.36 -9.60 5.50
CA SER A 115 -25.38 -10.10 4.56
C SER A 115 -26.32 -11.14 5.19
N ASN A 116 -25.86 -11.92 6.18
CA ASN A 116 -26.69 -12.90 6.88
C ASN A 116 -27.51 -12.33 8.04
N LEU A 117 -27.35 -11.05 8.40
CA LEU A 117 -28.23 -10.41 9.37
C LEU A 117 -29.62 -10.25 8.76
N ALA A 118 -30.66 -10.39 9.59
CA ALA A 118 -32.02 -10.05 9.19
C ALA A 118 -32.09 -8.60 8.69
N PRO A 119 -32.87 -8.28 7.63
CA PRO A 119 -32.91 -6.94 7.04
C PRO A 119 -33.20 -5.83 8.04
N GLU A 120 -34.05 -6.08 9.04
CA GLU A 120 -34.37 -5.13 10.10
C GLU A 120 -33.14 -4.82 10.96
N ARG A 121 -32.28 -5.80 11.20
CA ARG A 121 -31.05 -5.63 11.99
C ARG A 121 -29.95 -4.94 11.20
N GLN A 122 -29.90 -5.14 9.89
CA GLN A 122 -28.90 -4.49 9.02
C GLN A 122 -28.94 -2.97 9.17
N HIS A 123 -30.14 -2.38 9.27
CA HIS A 123 -30.33 -0.94 9.45
C HIS A 123 -29.82 -0.38 10.79
N PHE A 124 -29.68 -1.22 11.83
CA PHE A 124 -29.23 -0.81 13.16
C PHE A 124 -27.75 -1.10 13.44
N VAL A 125 -27.04 -1.73 12.49
CA VAL A 125 -25.64 -2.14 12.67
C VAL A 125 -24.74 -1.32 11.77
N GLN A 126 -23.64 -0.82 12.33
CA GLN A 126 -22.54 -0.29 11.53
C GLN A 126 -21.70 -1.48 11.04
N SER A 127 -21.81 -1.83 9.75
CA SER A 127 -20.99 -2.89 9.17
C SER A 127 -19.51 -2.53 9.23
N VAL A 128 -18.67 -3.53 9.52
CA VAL A 128 -17.20 -3.38 9.50
C VAL A 128 -16.69 -3.30 8.06
N HIS A 129 -17.38 -4.00 7.16
CA HIS A 129 -17.13 -4.05 5.72
C HIS A 129 -18.48 -4.07 4.99
N LEU A 130 -18.79 -3.01 4.25
CA LEU A 130 -19.92 -2.98 3.30
C LEU A 130 -19.61 -3.88 2.10
N PRO A 131 -20.58 -4.38 1.32
CA PRO A 131 -20.31 -4.90 -0.03
C PRO A 131 -19.70 -3.82 -0.93
N ASP A 132 -18.93 -4.22 -1.95
CA ASP A 132 -18.26 -3.27 -2.84
C ASP A 132 -19.25 -2.42 -3.65
N GLU A 133 -20.36 -3.03 -4.10
CA GLU A 133 -21.43 -2.34 -4.81
C GLU A 133 -22.11 -1.28 -3.93
N GLU A 134 -22.54 -1.65 -2.72
CA GLU A 134 -23.17 -0.71 -1.78
C GLU A 134 -22.21 0.42 -1.37
N TYR A 135 -20.93 0.10 -1.19
CA TYR A 135 -19.92 1.10 -0.88
C TYR A 135 -19.70 2.06 -2.05
N ALA A 136 -19.65 1.56 -3.28
CA ALA A 136 -19.59 2.37 -4.50
C ALA A 136 -20.79 3.31 -4.61
N GLU A 137 -22.00 2.81 -4.34
CA GLU A 137 -23.24 3.59 -4.39
C GLU A 137 -23.25 4.70 -3.35
N GLN A 138 -22.93 4.38 -2.10
CA GLN A 138 -22.82 5.39 -1.03
C GLN A 138 -21.77 6.45 -1.35
N TRP A 139 -20.65 6.02 -1.96
CA TRP A 139 -19.62 6.93 -2.40
C TRP A 139 -20.11 7.82 -3.57
N LEU A 140 -20.73 7.26 -4.61
CA LEU A 140 -21.25 8.06 -5.73
C LEU A 140 -22.40 9.00 -5.31
N ALA A 141 -23.16 8.67 -4.28
CA ALA A 141 -24.29 9.46 -3.79
C ALA A 141 -23.89 10.79 -3.10
N VAL A 142 -22.60 10.99 -2.78
CA VAL A 142 -22.12 12.24 -2.19
C VAL A 142 -22.33 13.40 -3.15
N LYS A 143 -23.15 14.37 -2.76
CA LYS A 143 -23.39 15.59 -3.53
C LYS A 143 -22.25 16.59 -3.36
N TYR A 144 -21.79 17.16 -4.46
CA TYR A 144 -20.77 18.19 -4.49
C TYR A 144 -20.99 19.15 -5.66
N SER A 145 -20.27 20.26 -5.67
CA SER A 145 -20.30 21.24 -6.77
C SER A 145 -18.91 21.28 -7.42
N GLY A 146 -18.86 20.99 -8.72
CA GLY A 146 -17.66 21.23 -9.55
C GLY A 146 -17.50 22.72 -9.87
N LYS A 147 -16.53 23.09 -10.71
CA LYS A 147 -16.42 24.49 -11.11
C LYS A 147 -17.48 24.84 -12.16
N GLY A 148 -18.01 26.05 -12.11
CA GLY A 148 -18.95 26.55 -13.10
C GLY A 148 -18.36 26.51 -14.51
N MET A 149 -19.18 26.12 -15.49
CA MET A 149 -18.84 26.20 -16.91
C MET A 149 -19.49 27.43 -17.54
N ALA A 150 -18.77 28.12 -18.41
CA ALA A 150 -19.32 29.20 -19.20
C ALA A 150 -20.37 28.68 -20.20
N ALA A 151 -21.37 29.50 -20.50
CA ALA A 151 -22.50 29.13 -21.35
C ALA A 151 -22.08 28.91 -22.83
N ASP A 152 -20.96 29.48 -23.25
CA ASP A 152 -20.38 29.43 -24.59
C ASP A 152 -19.38 28.27 -24.79
N ALA A 153 -19.02 27.54 -23.72
CA ALA A 153 -18.08 26.44 -23.84
C ALA A 153 -18.67 25.28 -24.69
N PRO A 154 -17.84 24.54 -25.44
CA PRO A 154 -18.29 23.39 -26.23
C PRO A 154 -19.11 22.40 -25.39
N LEU A 155 -20.18 21.86 -25.98
CA LEU A 155 -20.98 20.81 -25.36
C LEU A 155 -20.28 19.46 -25.59
N LEU A 156 -19.41 19.09 -24.65
CA LEU A 156 -18.77 17.79 -24.60
C LEU A 156 -19.42 16.99 -23.47
N GLU A 157 -20.05 15.87 -23.79
CA GLU A 157 -20.77 15.03 -22.83
C GLU A 157 -20.16 13.63 -22.76
N THR A 158 -20.12 13.06 -21.55
CA THR A 158 -19.69 11.67 -21.30
C THR A 158 -20.84 10.68 -21.52
N SER A 159 -20.53 9.38 -21.54
CA SER A 159 -21.55 8.31 -21.54
C SER A 159 -22.52 8.39 -20.35
N ARG A 160 -22.11 9.02 -19.24
CA ARG A 160 -22.93 9.28 -18.04
C ARG A 160 -23.75 10.57 -18.12
N GLY A 161 -23.63 11.34 -19.21
CA GLY A 161 -24.29 12.63 -19.40
C GLY A 161 -23.65 13.78 -18.62
N GLU A 162 -22.40 13.62 -18.17
CA GLU A 162 -21.66 14.70 -17.52
C GLU A 162 -21.06 15.61 -18.58
N ARG A 163 -21.20 16.93 -18.44
CA ARG A 163 -20.52 17.89 -19.31
C ARG A 163 -19.09 18.09 -18.84
N VAL A 164 -18.12 17.96 -19.74
CA VAL A 164 -16.67 18.03 -19.43
C VAL A 164 -15.95 19.15 -20.20
N ARG A 165 -14.73 19.50 -19.77
CA ARG A 165 -13.97 20.64 -20.33
C ARG A 165 -13.14 20.30 -21.56
N SER A 166 -12.81 19.03 -21.76
CA SER A 166 -11.94 18.60 -22.85
C SER A 166 -12.35 17.26 -23.46
N LYS A 167 -11.93 17.02 -24.70
CA LYS A 167 -12.13 15.72 -25.38
C LYS A 167 -11.41 14.60 -24.65
N SER A 168 -10.24 14.91 -24.08
CA SER A 168 -9.42 13.98 -23.32
C SER A 168 -10.11 13.54 -22.02
N GLU A 169 -10.84 14.44 -21.35
CA GLU A 169 -11.72 14.08 -20.24
C GLU A 169 -12.86 13.16 -20.66
N VAL A 170 -13.50 13.36 -21.83
CA VAL A 170 -14.51 12.42 -22.35
C VAL A 170 -13.90 11.02 -22.50
N ILE A 171 -12.72 10.92 -23.11
CA ILE A 171 -12.01 9.64 -23.30
C ILE A 171 -11.75 8.93 -21.96
N ILE A 172 -11.31 9.68 -20.94
CA ILE A 172 -11.04 9.13 -19.60
C ILE A 172 -12.35 8.69 -18.94
N ALA A 173 -13.36 9.56 -18.89
CA ALA A 173 -14.66 9.31 -18.29
C ALA A 173 -15.36 8.07 -18.89
N ASP A 174 -15.41 7.97 -20.22
CA ASP A 174 -16.02 6.86 -20.93
C ASP A 174 -15.24 5.55 -20.72
N THR A 175 -13.90 5.64 -20.61
CA THR A 175 -13.06 4.47 -20.31
C THR A 175 -13.32 3.97 -18.89
N LEU A 176 -13.42 4.85 -17.91
CA LEU A 176 -13.73 4.49 -16.52
C LEU A 176 -15.13 3.87 -16.41
N ASP A 177 -16.13 4.45 -17.08
CA ASP A 177 -17.51 3.92 -17.09
C ASP A 177 -17.60 2.56 -17.78
N ARG A 178 -16.93 2.38 -18.92
CA ARG A 178 -16.84 1.09 -19.63
C ARG A 178 -16.19 0.01 -18.79
N LEU A 179 -15.17 0.36 -17.99
CA LEU A 179 -14.51 -0.56 -17.06
C LEU A 179 -15.25 -0.69 -15.72
N LYS A 180 -16.40 -0.04 -15.55
CA LYS A 180 -17.21 -0.05 -14.33
C LYS A 180 -16.45 0.41 -13.08
N ILE A 181 -15.56 1.37 -13.27
CA ILE A 181 -14.79 1.98 -12.18
C ILE A 181 -15.56 3.20 -11.66
N PRO A 182 -15.98 3.23 -10.38
CA PRO A 182 -16.69 4.38 -9.82
C PRO A 182 -15.81 5.63 -9.81
N TYR A 183 -16.32 6.74 -10.37
CA TYR A 183 -15.63 8.03 -10.37
C TYR A 183 -16.57 9.21 -10.12
N ARG A 184 -15.97 10.29 -9.62
CA ARG A 184 -16.54 11.63 -9.48
C ARG A 184 -15.70 12.60 -10.30
N TYR A 185 -16.32 13.24 -11.28
CA TYR A 185 -15.70 14.30 -12.08
C TYR A 185 -15.59 15.59 -11.25
N GLU A 186 -14.40 16.20 -11.17
CA GLU A 186 -14.17 17.47 -10.45
C GLU A 186 -14.55 17.51 -8.97
N PHE A 187 -14.35 16.40 -8.26
CA PHE A 187 -14.62 16.38 -6.83
C PHE A 187 -13.63 17.29 -6.05
N PRO A 188 -14.11 18.19 -5.17
CA PRO A 188 -13.23 19.11 -4.43
C PRO A 188 -12.45 18.42 -3.31
N HIS A 189 -11.13 18.52 -3.37
CA HIS A 189 -10.18 18.05 -2.34
C HIS A 189 -9.55 19.21 -1.58
N GLN A 190 -9.49 19.13 -0.26
CA GLN A 190 -8.90 20.17 0.58
C GLN A 190 -7.39 19.94 0.74
N LEU A 191 -6.58 20.70 0.01
CA LEU A 191 -5.12 20.58 0.01
C LEU A 191 -4.45 21.75 0.75
N LYS A 192 -3.35 21.45 1.46
CA LYS A 192 -2.52 22.45 2.14
C LYS A 192 -1.49 23.02 1.17
N VAL A 193 -1.51 24.33 0.96
CA VAL A 193 -0.60 25.06 0.07
C VAL A 193 0.31 25.96 0.90
N ARG A 194 1.59 26.07 0.50
CA ARG A 194 2.55 27.01 1.10
C ARG A 194 2.25 28.43 0.63
N ARG A 195 2.34 29.42 1.53
CA ARG A 195 2.34 30.85 1.14
C ARG A 195 3.64 31.15 0.37
N ASN A 196 3.53 31.40 -0.94
CA ASN A 196 4.68 31.91 -1.71
C ASN A 196 4.96 33.36 -1.34
N SER A 197 6.23 33.67 -1.04
CA SER A 197 6.75 34.98 -0.64
C SER A 197 7.15 35.88 -1.83
N ARG A 198 6.80 35.50 -3.06
CA ARG A 198 6.91 36.37 -4.24
C ARG A 198 5.64 36.21 -5.06
N GLY A 199 5.04 37.36 -5.41
CA GLY A 199 3.75 37.45 -6.08
C GLY A 199 3.73 36.76 -7.44
N ARG A 200 2.56 36.17 -7.75
CA ARG A 200 2.20 35.31 -8.88
C ARG A 200 2.70 33.86 -8.75
N GLY A 201 1.75 32.94 -8.65
CA GLY A 201 2.00 31.50 -8.63
C GLY A 201 1.16 30.77 -7.58
N VAL A 202 0.34 29.84 -8.05
CA VAL A 202 -0.58 28.94 -7.33
C VAL A 202 -1.91 29.56 -6.88
N ALA A 203 -1.96 30.61 -6.05
CA ALA A 203 -3.25 31.05 -5.48
C ALA A 203 -4.19 31.78 -6.46
N ALA A 204 -3.66 32.46 -7.48
CA ALA A 204 -4.46 33.29 -8.41
C ALA A 204 -5.22 32.47 -9.47
N ALA A 205 -4.79 31.24 -9.75
CA ALA A 205 -5.39 30.37 -10.77
C ALA A 205 -6.41 29.38 -10.20
N ILE A 206 -6.58 29.33 -8.87
CA ILE A 206 -7.45 28.33 -8.20
C ILE A 206 -8.86 28.89 -7.93
N ASP A 207 -9.05 30.22 -7.88
CA ASP A 207 -10.37 30.86 -7.71
C ASP A 207 -10.33 32.39 -7.95
N PRO A 208 -10.90 32.95 -9.03
CA PRO A 208 -11.10 34.40 -9.15
C PRO A 208 -12.35 34.90 -8.43
N ALA A 209 -13.21 34.03 -7.86
CA ALA A 209 -14.52 34.39 -7.33
C ALA A 209 -14.91 33.56 -6.08
N GLY A 210 -14.19 33.75 -4.97
CA GLY A 210 -14.47 33.05 -3.71
C GLY A 210 -14.19 33.85 -2.46
N ALA A 211 -14.39 35.17 -2.50
CA ALA A 211 -14.60 35.94 -1.28
C ALA A 211 -16.09 35.85 -0.91
N ALA A 212 -16.36 35.25 0.25
CA ALA A 212 -17.64 35.19 0.95
C ALA A 212 -18.65 34.11 0.51
N LEU A 213 -18.47 32.89 1.02
CA LEU A 213 -19.57 32.11 1.60
C LEU A 213 -19.01 31.28 2.78
N ARG A 214 -19.28 31.72 4.01
CA ARG A 214 -19.26 30.82 5.17
C ARG A 214 -20.55 30.02 5.12
N ASN A 215 -20.47 28.69 5.12
CA ASN A 215 -21.56 27.81 5.55
C ASN A 215 -21.05 26.40 5.89
N PRO A 216 -21.84 25.58 6.60
CA PRO A 216 -21.54 25.14 7.97
C PRO A 216 -20.69 23.87 8.03
N GLN A 217 -20.13 23.62 9.22
CA GLN A 217 -19.30 22.47 9.55
C GLN A 217 -19.85 21.15 8.98
N VAL A 218 -19.21 20.65 7.93
CA VAL A 218 -19.18 19.22 7.65
C VAL A 218 -18.08 18.68 8.56
N ASN A 219 -18.50 18.11 9.70
CA ASN A 219 -17.57 17.37 10.54
C ASN A 219 -17.09 16.15 9.73
N PRO A 220 -15.79 16.04 9.43
CA PRO A 220 -15.26 14.77 8.97
C PRO A 220 -15.50 13.73 10.07
N PRO A 221 -15.78 12.45 9.75
CA PRO A 221 -15.77 11.41 10.76
C PRO A 221 -14.39 11.44 11.43
N ASP A 222 -14.37 11.52 12.76
CA ASP A 222 -13.21 11.79 13.60
C ASP A 222 -11.92 11.06 13.15
N ASP A 223 -11.01 11.78 12.51
CA ASP A 223 -9.61 11.38 12.39
C ASP A 223 -8.95 11.62 13.76
N ILE A 224 -8.95 10.58 14.59
CA ILE A 224 -8.29 10.58 15.89
C ILE A 224 -6.78 10.70 15.69
N ARG A 225 -6.32 11.93 15.89
CA ARG A 225 -5.04 12.35 16.47
C ARG A 225 -4.31 11.18 17.16
N MET A 226 -3.23 10.68 16.54
CA MET A 226 -2.25 9.83 17.23
C MET A 226 -1.72 10.56 18.47
N GLN A 227 -2.27 10.21 19.62
CA GLN A 227 -1.67 10.43 20.92
C GLN A 227 -1.26 9.07 21.45
N SER A 228 0.04 8.85 21.48
CA SER A 228 0.70 7.82 22.28
C SER A 228 0.18 7.91 23.71
N ARG A 229 -0.71 6.99 24.09
CA ARG A 229 -1.05 6.72 25.49
C ARG A 229 -0.39 5.41 25.91
N GLN A 230 0.45 5.54 26.91
CA GLN A 230 1.00 4.47 27.73
C GLN A 230 -0.15 3.63 28.34
N PRO A 231 0.04 2.33 28.59
CA PRO A 231 -0.99 1.51 29.21
C PRO A 231 -1.02 1.70 30.73
N GLU A 232 -2.22 1.90 31.27
CA GLU A 232 -2.59 1.83 32.69
C GLU A 232 -3.92 1.08 32.72
N ASN A 233 -4.26 0.11 33.57
CA ASN A 233 -3.67 -0.63 34.69
C ASN A 233 -4.60 -1.86 34.88
N PHE A 234 -4.13 -2.99 35.41
CA PHE A 234 -5.00 -3.82 36.27
C PHE A 234 -4.24 -4.64 37.33
N CYS A 235 -4.52 -4.27 38.58
CA CYS A 235 -4.54 -4.98 39.87
C CYS A 235 -3.40 -5.90 40.36
N ARG A 236 -2.70 -5.38 41.38
CA ARG A 236 -2.39 -5.93 42.73
C ARG A 236 -2.56 -7.44 42.98
N GLN A 237 -1.48 -8.06 43.44
CA GLN A 237 -1.20 -8.69 44.76
C GLN A 237 0.34 -8.80 44.81
N GLY A 238 1.09 -8.36 45.81
CA GLY A 238 1.07 -8.71 47.24
C GLY A 238 2.39 -9.44 47.56
N ASP A 239 3.18 -8.87 48.47
CA ASP A 239 4.33 -9.42 49.23
C ASP A 239 5.79 -9.21 48.77
N GLY A 240 6.58 -8.68 49.74
CA GLY A 240 7.91 -9.23 50.03
C GLY A 240 9.15 -8.36 49.79
N SER A 241 9.36 -7.35 50.64
CA SER A 241 10.65 -6.88 51.19
C SER A 241 11.99 -7.22 50.48
N ARG A 242 12.78 -6.18 50.12
CA ARG A 242 14.14 -5.89 50.69
C ARG A 242 14.86 -4.74 49.95
N ASN A 243 15.56 -3.94 50.77
CA ASN A 243 16.43 -2.81 50.47
C ASN A 243 17.51 -3.06 49.40
N LEU A 244 17.94 -2.00 48.71
CA LEU A 244 19.32 -1.48 48.77
C LEU A 244 19.48 -0.13 48.03
N GLN A 245 20.33 0.70 48.63
CA GLN A 245 20.70 2.08 48.29
C GLN A 245 21.49 2.19 46.97
N GLY A 246 21.40 3.35 46.31
CA GLY A 246 22.37 3.77 45.29
C GLY A 246 21.89 4.88 44.35
N SER A 247 22.20 6.12 44.69
CA SER A 247 22.40 7.27 43.77
C SER A 247 23.80 7.85 44.09
N PRO A 248 24.39 8.77 43.30
CA PRO A 248 23.96 9.47 42.08
C PRO A 248 24.95 9.17 40.92
N SER A 249 24.94 9.70 39.70
CA SER A 249 24.69 11.04 39.16
C SER A 249 24.93 10.94 37.65
N GLU A 250 24.07 11.49 36.81
CA GLU A 250 24.51 12.22 35.61
C GLU A 250 23.36 13.07 35.08
N ASN A 251 23.49 14.36 35.33
CA ASN A 251 22.67 15.42 34.79
C ASN A 251 22.99 15.56 33.29
N PHE A 252 22.01 15.32 32.42
CA PHE A 252 22.02 15.97 31.11
C PHE A 252 20.69 16.68 30.87
N CYS A 253 20.81 18.00 30.71
CA CYS A 253 19.76 18.97 30.75
C CYS A 253 18.65 18.73 29.72
N ARG A 254 17.44 18.96 30.21
CA ARG A 254 16.23 19.29 29.46
C ARG A 254 16.51 20.35 28.39
N GLN A 255 16.14 20.07 27.15
CA GLN A 255 15.51 21.06 26.29
C GLN A 255 14.29 20.41 25.62
N GLY A 256 13.11 20.78 26.12
CA GLY A 256 11.86 20.47 25.47
C GLY A 256 11.76 21.29 24.19
N ASN A 257 11.81 20.62 23.04
CA ASN A 257 11.39 21.25 21.79
C ASN A 257 9.86 21.26 21.75
N SER A 258 9.30 22.39 22.17
CA SER A 258 7.93 22.78 21.85
C SER A 258 7.69 22.58 20.36
N ARG A 259 6.75 21.70 20.02
CA ARG A 259 6.22 21.54 18.65
C ARG A 259 5.66 22.90 18.21
N LYS A 260 6.46 23.70 17.51
CA LYS A 260 5.99 24.90 16.82
C LYS A 260 4.93 24.46 15.82
N HIS A 261 3.69 24.89 16.05
CA HIS A 261 2.61 24.78 15.08
C HIS A 261 3.04 25.56 13.83
N ASP A 262 3.28 24.87 12.72
CA ASP A 262 3.63 25.48 11.43
C ASP A 262 2.42 26.29 10.91
N SER A 263 2.35 27.57 11.28
CA SER A 263 1.28 28.52 10.93
C SER A 263 1.36 29.04 9.50
N SER A 264 2.13 28.38 8.60
CA SER A 264 2.47 28.89 7.27
C SER A 264 1.65 28.33 6.11
N ARG A 265 0.77 27.34 6.35
CA ARG A 265 0.02 26.64 5.28
C ARG A 265 -1.46 27.01 5.28
N ARG A 266 -1.99 27.38 4.11
CA ARG A 266 -3.42 27.63 3.88
C ARG A 266 -4.05 26.40 3.25
N THR A 267 -5.26 26.03 3.69
CA THR A 267 -6.06 25.00 3.02
C THR A 267 -6.87 25.63 1.88
N VAL A 268 -6.85 25.01 0.70
CA VAL A 268 -7.55 25.45 -0.51
C VAL A 268 -8.27 24.26 -1.14
N ALA A 269 -9.46 24.49 -1.69
CA ALA A 269 -10.20 23.49 -2.46
C ALA A 269 -9.57 23.30 -3.84
N PHE A 270 -9.30 22.05 -4.19
CA PHE A 270 -8.65 21.66 -5.42
C PHE A 270 -9.54 20.70 -6.18
N HIS A 271 -9.72 20.91 -7.48
CA HIS A 271 -10.62 20.12 -8.30
C HIS A 271 -9.76 19.38 -9.33
N PRO A 272 -9.30 18.15 -9.03
CA PRO A 272 -8.74 17.27 -10.05
C PRO A 272 -9.79 16.91 -11.09
N ASP A 273 -9.37 16.49 -12.28
CA ASP A 273 -10.32 16.11 -13.33
C ASP A 273 -11.18 14.92 -12.88
N PHE A 274 -10.57 13.88 -12.33
CA PHE A 274 -11.30 12.74 -11.78
C PHE A 274 -10.78 12.35 -10.40
N THR A 275 -11.71 12.07 -9.51
CA THR A 275 -11.46 11.25 -8.33
C THR A 275 -12.15 9.92 -8.57
N TYR A 276 -11.47 8.81 -8.34
CA TYR A 276 -12.06 7.50 -8.52
C TYR A 276 -11.79 6.63 -7.31
N LEU A 277 -12.60 5.58 -7.18
CA LEU A 277 -12.55 4.66 -6.07
C LEU A 277 -12.00 3.32 -6.55
N ASN A 278 -10.87 2.90 -5.97
CA ASN A 278 -10.36 1.55 -6.14
C ASN A 278 -11.10 0.64 -5.15
N LEU A 279 -12.10 -0.12 -5.64
CA LEU A 279 -12.97 -0.94 -4.79
C LEU A 279 -12.21 -1.99 -3.99
N ARG A 280 -11.20 -2.63 -4.59
CA ARG A 280 -10.34 -3.64 -3.94
C ARG A 280 -9.60 -3.14 -2.70
N THR A 281 -9.33 -1.83 -2.62
CA THR A 281 -8.59 -1.23 -1.49
C THR A 281 -9.43 -0.21 -0.71
N ARG A 282 -10.61 0.14 -1.23
CA ARG A 282 -11.50 1.23 -0.73
C ARG A 282 -10.80 2.57 -0.60
N ARG A 283 -9.75 2.79 -1.39
CA ARG A 283 -8.99 4.03 -1.41
C ARG A 283 -9.41 4.90 -2.58
N GLU A 284 -9.52 6.19 -2.28
CA GLU A 284 -9.66 7.21 -3.31
C GLU A 284 -8.30 7.51 -3.93
N PHE A 285 -8.34 7.77 -5.22
CA PHE A 285 -7.19 8.19 -6.00
C PHE A 285 -7.61 9.32 -6.92
N ILE A 286 -6.62 10.07 -7.37
CA ILE A 286 -6.77 11.17 -8.30
C ILE A 286 -6.28 10.73 -9.69
N TRP A 287 -7.06 11.06 -10.72
CA TRP A 287 -6.58 11.10 -12.10
C TRP A 287 -6.57 12.55 -12.56
N GLU A 288 -5.39 13.04 -12.92
CA GLU A 288 -5.19 14.39 -13.44
C GLU A 288 -4.70 14.35 -14.89
N HIS A 289 -5.35 15.09 -15.77
CA HIS A 289 -4.95 15.22 -17.17
C HIS A 289 -4.35 16.61 -17.44
N PHE A 290 -3.05 16.63 -17.72
CA PHE A 290 -2.34 17.84 -18.11
C PHE A 290 -2.34 17.98 -19.64
N GLY A 291 -3.28 18.74 -20.16
CA GLY A 291 -3.32 19.12 -21.58
C GLY A 291 -2.27 20.17 -21.94
N ARG A 292 -2.16 20.54 -23.22
CA ARG A 292 -1.39 21.71 -23.68
C ARG A 292 0.05 21.80 -23.14
N MET A 293 0.76 20.68 -23.09
CA MET A 293 2.15 20.63 -22.61
C MET A 293 3.17 21.28 -23.57
N ASP A 294 2.69 21.99 -24.59
CA ASP A 294 3.41 22.91 -25.47
C ASP A 294 3.36 24.38 -24.97
N ASP A 295 2.47 24.72 -24.03
CA ASP A 295 2.34 26.06 -23.46
C ASP A 295 3.23 26.24 -22.23
N SER A 296 4.23 27.13 -22.35
CA SER A 296 5.21 27.39 -21.28
C SER A 296 4.62 27.96 -19.99
N GLU A 297 3.57 28.79 -20.08
CA GLU A 297 2.91 29.35 -18.88
C GLU A 297 2.11 28.27 -18.17
N TYR A 298 1.39 27.43 -18.95
CA TYR A 298 0.63 26.31 -18.43
C TYR A 298 1.51 25.25 -17.74
N ILE A 299 2.71 24.99 -18.27
CA ILE A 299 3.68 24.06 -17.67
C ILE A 299 4.08 24.53 -16.25
N ALA A 300 4.33 25.82 -16.07
CA ALA A 300 4.71 26.35 -14.75
C ALA A 300 3.60 26.17 -13.71
N GLU A 301 2.34 26.37 -14.12
CA GLU A 301 1.17 26.13 -13.26
C GLU A 301 1.00 24.63 -12.94
N THR A 302 1.18 23.78 -13.95
CA THR A 302 1.14 22.32 -13.83
C THR A 302 2.17 21.79 -12.84
N LEU A 303 3.40 22.31 -12.88
CA LEU A 303 4.46 21.95 -11.93
C LEU A 303 4.06 22.34 -10.50
N GLY A 304 3.52 23.55 -10.28
CA GLY A 304 3.04 23.97 -8.97
C GLY A 304 1.88 23.11 -8.44
N LYS A 305 0.99 22.68 -9.32
CA LYS A 305 -0.10 21.72 -9.03
C LYS A 305 0.48 20.36 -8.61
N PHE A 306 1.44 19.84 -9.37
CA PHE A 306 2.10 18.57 -9.10
C PHE A 306 2.86 18.57 -7.76
N GLU A 307 3.62 19.64 -7.47
CA GLU A 307 4.28 19.82 -6.17
C GLU A 307 3.30 19.90 -5.01
N THR A 308 2.14 20.53 -5.23
CA THR A 308 1.07 20.62 -4.23
C THR A 308 0.50 19.24 -3.91
N TYR A 309 0.27 18.38 -4.92
CA TYR A 309 -0.13 17.00 -4.70
C TYR A 309 0.90 16.25 -3.85
N ILE A 310 2.16 16.28 -4.24
CA ILE A 310 3.27 15.64 -3.52
C ILE A 310 3.34 16.12 -2.06
N ALA A 311 3.27 17.44 -1.83
CA ALA A 311 3.33 18.03 -0.50
C ALA A 311 2.16 17.61 0.42
N ASN A 312 1.07 17.11 -0.16
CA ASN A 312 -0.11 16.60 0.54
C ASN A 312 -0.16 15.06 0.58
N GLY A 313 0.93 14.38 0.21
CA GLY A 313 1.01 12.92 0.25
C GLY A 313 0.32 12.22 -0.92
N ILE A 314 0.01 12.97 -1.98
CA ILE A 314 -0.62 12.45 -3.20
C ILE A 314 0.50 12.21 -4.21
N PHE A 315 0.97 10.95 -4.29
CA PHE A 315 2.16 10.59 -5.06
C PHE A 315 1.81 9.85 -6.36
N PRO A 316 2.53 10.16 -7.47
CA PRO A 316 2.44 9.42 -8.71
C PRO A 316 2.63 7.92 -8.54
N GLY A 317 1.74 7.12 -9.12
CA GLY A 317 1.81 5.65 -9.05
C GLY A 317 1.34 5.05 -7.72
N GLU A 318 1.01 5.88 -6.72
CA GLU A 318 0.44 5.44 -5.44
C GLU A 318 -1.01 5.87 -5.27
N THR A 319 -1.30 7.18 -5.35
CA THR A 319 -2.66 7.74 -5.25
C THR A 319 -2.95 8.78 -6.32
N LEU A 320 -1.97 9.02 -7.21
CA LEU A 320 -2.09 9.91 -8.36
C LEU A 320 -1.75 9.14 -9.64
N ILE A 321 -2.70 9.10 -10.56
CA ILE A 321 -2.45 8.84 -11.97
C ILE A 321 -2.46 10.19 -12.67
N PHE A 322 -1.55 10.38 -13.61
CA PHE A 322 -1.63 11.53 -14.48
C PHE A 322 -1.37 11.16 -15.93
N THR A 323 -2.01 11.87 -16.84
CA THR A 323 -1.80 11.79 -18.28
C THR A 323 -1.41 13.16 -18.80
N MET A 324 -0.63 13.18 -19.89
CA MET A 324 -0.15 14.42 -20.48
C MET A 324 -0.32 14.36 -21.99
N GLU A 325 -0.66 15.48 -22.61
CA GLU A 325 -0.72 15.61 -24.06
C GLU A 325 -0.24 16.97 -24.55
N ASN A 326 0.10 17.04 -25.83
CA ASN A 326 0.32 18.28 -26.55
C ASN A 326 -0.29 18.15 -27.96
N GLN A 327 -0.20 19.19 -28.78
CA GLN A 327 -0.79 19.20 -30.13
C GLN A 327 -0.27 18.07 -31.04
N GLU A 328 0.99 17.67 -30.90
CA GLU A 328 1.61 16.63 -31.73
C GLU A 328 1.35 15.21 -31.21
N ARG A 329 1.06 15.07 -29.91
CA ARG A 329 0.92 13.79 -29.20
C ARG A 329 -0.37 13.81 -28.37
N PRO A 330 -1.53 13.66 -29.02
CA PRO A 330 -2.82 13.65 -28.33
C PRO A 330 -2.97 12.40 -27.45
N LEU A 331 -3.85 12.49 -26.45
CA LEU A 331 -4.14 11.37 -25.54
C LEU A 331 -4.70 10.16 -26.30
N ASN A 332 -4.01 9.04 -26.17
CA ASN A 332 -4.42 7.77 -26.76
C ASN A 332 -5.37 7.01 -25.80
N PRO A 333 -6.59 6.64 -26.21
CA PRO A 333 -7.51 5.82 -25.40
C PRO A 333 -6.90 4.50 -24.93
N ALA A 334 -6.02 3.86 -25.72
CA ALA A 334 -5.35 2.63 -25.33
C ALA A 334 -4.40 2.85 -24.14
N THR A 335 -3.77 4.03 -24.04
CA THR A 335 -2.94 4.40 -22.89
C THR A 335 -3.80 4.62 -21.65
N VAL A 336 -4.95 5.27 -21.78
CA VAL A 336 -5.92 5.42 -20.68
C VAL A 336 -6.37 4.07 -20.18
N GLU A 337 -6.77 3.16 -21.07
CA GLU A 337 -7.17 1.82 -20.68
C GLU A 337 -6.04 1.03 -20.00
N ALA A 338 -4.81 1.11 -20.50
CA ALA A 338 -3.65 0.46 -19.89
C ALA A 338 -3.38 0.99 -18.47
N LEU A 339 -3.48 2.30 -18.25
CA LEU A 339 -3.34 2.91 -16.93
C LEU A 339 -4.48 2.48 -16.00
N ALA A 340 -5.72 2.51 -16.48
CA ALA A 340 -6.87 2.06 -15.71
C ALA A 340 -6.73 0.60 -15.27
N ARG A 341 -6.35 -0.29 -16.19
CA ARG A 341 -6.12 -1.72 -15.88
C ARG A 341 -4.96 -1.95 -14.93
N LYS A 342 -3.88 -1.16 -15.01
CA LYS A 342 -2.69 -1.34 -14.19
C LYS A 342 -2.90 -0.90 -12.74
N TYR A 343 -3.60 0.21 -12.54
CA TYR A 343 -3.69 0.86 -11.22
C TYR A 343 -5.04 0.64 -10.55
N LEU A 344 -6.12 0.41 -11.32
CA LEU A 344 -7.50 0.44 -10.79
C LEU A 344 -8.10 -0.96 -10.69
N LEU A 345 -7.67 -1.86 -11.56
CA LEU A 345 -8.00 -3.29 -11.58
C LEU A 345 -6.79 -4.13 -11.18
#